data_AF-A0A6V7I767-F1
#
_entry.id   AF-A0A6V7I767-F1
#
_cell.length_a   1.000
_cell.length_b   1.000
_cell.length_c   1.000
_cell.angle_alpha   90.00
_cell.angle_beta   90.00
_cell.angle_gamma   90.00
#
_symmetry.space_group_name_H-M   'P 1'
#
loop_
_entity.id
_entity.type
_entity.pdbx_description
1 polymer ?
#
loop_
_entity_poly.entity_id
_entity_poly.type
_entity_poly.pdbx_seq_one_letter_code
_entity_poly.pdbx_strand_id
1 'polypeptide(L)' 'MAEAHSAVAFSFSITHEGWDVNFDREVLHLVWESGVRSWKKRLFRFY' A
#
# COMPACT_ATOMS: atom_id res chain seq x y z
N MET A 1 -15.79 11.40 11.65
CA MET A 1 -14.82 11.69 12.76
C MET A 1 -13.81 10.55 13.03
N ALA A 2 -13.56 9.68 12.05
CA ALA A 2 -12.38 8.82 12.01
C ALA A 2 -11.64 9.07 10.68
N GLU A 3 -11.38 10.34 10.37
CA GLU A 3 -10.89 10.80 9.07
C GLU A 3 -9.47 11.37 9.13
N ALA A 4 -8.85 11.44 10.31
CA ALA A 4 -7.46 11.89 10.43
C ALA A 4 -6.46 10.82 9.94
N HIS A 5 -6.78 9.53 10.14
CA HIS A 5 -5.98 8.41 9.61
C HIS A 5 -6.07 8.27 8.09
N SER A 6 -7.14 8.79 7.48
CA SER A 6 -7.39 8.65 6.03
C SER A 6 -6.55 9.60 5.16
N ALA A 7 -5.99 10.67 5.75
CA ALA A 7 -5.25 11.67 4.98
C ALA A 7 -3.86 11.19 4.52
N VAL A 8 -3.25 10.22 5.23
CA VAL A 8 -1.91 9.71 4.92
C VAL A 8 -1.88 8.19 5.08
N ALA A 9 -2.00 7.49 3.96
CA ALA A 9 -2.03 6.03 3.88
C ALA A 9 -0.67 5.35 4.16
N PHE A 10 0.43 6.07 3.94
CA PHE A 10 1.79 5.58 4.11
C PHE A 10 2.67 6.75 4.52
N SER A 11 3.54 6.53 5.51
CA SER A 11 4.59 7.47 5.86
C SER A 11 5.95 6.78 5.86
N PHE A 12 6.94 7.54 5.41
CA PHE A 12 8.34 7.14 5.38
C PHE A 12 9.16 8.28 5.96
N SER A 13 9.99 7.96 6.94
CA SER A 13 10.87 8.92 7.60
C SER A 13 12.28 8.38 7.68
N ILE A 14 13.27 9.22 7.37
CA ILE A 14 14.69 8.89 7.54
C ILE A 14 15.11 9.37 8.93
N THR A 15 15.67 8.48 9.74
CA THR A 15 16.19 8.78 11.08
C THR A 15 17.70 8.62 11.10
N HIS A 16 18.35 9.14 12.14
CA HIS A 16 19.80 8.99 12.29
C HIS A 16 20.23 7.51 12.45
N GLU A 17 19.31 6.66 12.89
CA GLU A 17 19.53 5.21 13.07
C GLU A 17 19.11 4.38 11.86
N GLY A 18 18.43 4.98 10.86
CA GLY A 18 17.98 4.28 9.67
C GLY A 18 16.74 4.89 9.04
N TRP A 19 15.70 4.07 8.87
CA TRP A 19 14.45 4.46 8.25
C TRP A 19 13.27 3.85 8.99
N ASP A 20 12.21 4.63 9.14
CA ASP A 20 10.94 4.22 9.71
C ASP A 20 9.85 4.27 8.65
N VAL A 21 9.01 3.24 8.63
CA VAL A 21 7.88 3.12 7.71
C VAL A 21 6.64 2.74 8.48
N ASN A 22 5.60 3.52 8.28
CA ASN A 22 4.28 3.25 8.83
C ASN A 22 3.27 3.11 7.70
N PHE A 23 2.43 2.08 7.79
CA PHE A 23 1.31 1.86 6.88
C PHE A 23 0.17 1.19 7.63
N ASP A 24 -1.04 1.48 7.19
CA ASP A 24 -2.24 0.84 7.72
C ASP A 24 -2.53 -0.49 7.01
N ARG A 25 -3.17 -1.39 7.74
CA ARG A 25 -3.60 -2.69 7.20
C ARG A 25 -4.57 -2.54 6.03
N GLU A 26 -5.41 -1.51 6.07
CA GLU A 26 -6.35 -1.18 4.98
C GLU A 26 -5.60 -0.79 3.71
N VAL A 27 -4.50 -0.05 3.84
CA VAL A 27 -3.67 0.40 2.72
C VAL A 27 -2.95 -0.78 2.07
N LEU A 28 -2.43 -1.72 2.88
CA LEU A 28 -1.88 -2.97 2.35
C LEU A 28 -2.93 -3.77 1.58
N HIS A 29 -4.17 -3.83 2.09
CA HIS A 29 -5.25 -4.53 1.41
C HIS A 29 -5.58 -3.89 0.06
N LEU A 30 -5.64 -2.55 -0.02
CA LEU A 30 -5.87 -1.82 -1.27
C LEU A 30 -4.72 -2.05 -2.28
N VAL A 31 -3.47 -2.00 -1.83
CA VAL A 31 -2.30 -2.29 -2.67
C VAL A 31 -2.41 -3.71 -3.21
N TRP A 32 -2.74 -4.69 -2.36
CA TRP A 32 -2.92 -6.08 -2.76
C TRP A 32 -4.00 -6.27 -3.82
N GLU A 33 -5.21 -5.73 -3.59
CA GLU A 33 -6.31 -5.84 -4.55
C GLU A 33 -5.96 -5.20 -5.91
N SER A 34 -5.30 -4.03 -5.88
CA SER A 34 -4.83 -3.36 -7.09
C SER A 34 -3.79 -4.20 -7.86
N GLY A 35 -2.89 -4.87 -7.13
CA GLY A 35 -1.87 -5.76 -7.67
C GLY A 35 -2.49 -6.99 -8.33
N VAL A 36 -3.38 -7.69 -7.62
CA VAL A 36 -4.10 -8.86 -8.14
C VAL A 36 -4.86 -8.50 -9.42
N ARG A 37 -5.59 -7.38 -9.44
CA ARG A 37 -6.33 -6.93 -10.64
C ARG A 37 -5.42 -6.64 -11.82
N SER A 38 -4.27 -6.01 -11.57
CA SER A 38 -3.30 -5.66 -12.61
C SER A 38 -2.60 -6.90 -13.18
N TRP A 39 -2.24 -7.84 -12.31
CA TRP A 39 -1.60 -9.09 -12.70
C TRP A 39 -2.56 -10.05 -13.38
N LYS A 40 -3.84 -10.10 -12.98
CA LYS A 40 -4.86 -10.89 -13.69
C LYS A 40 -4.94 -10.52 -15.17
N LYS A 41 -4.91 -9.21 -15.50
CA LYS A 41 -4.87 -8.73 -16.90
C LYS A 41 -3.59 -9.11 -17.65
N ARG A 42 -2.49 -9.32 -16.94
CA ARG A 42 -1.19 -9.67 -17.52
C ARG A 42 -1.07 -11.18 -17.72
N LEU A 43 -1.51 -11.98 -16.75
CA LEU A 43 -1.47 -13.45 -16.79
C LEU A 43 -2.46 -14.02 -17.81
N PHE A 44 -3.61 -13.39 -18.03
CA PHE A 44 -4.55 -13.74 -19.12
C PHE A 44 -3.97 -13.61 -20.53
N ARG A 45 -2.78 -13.00 -20.71
CA ARG A 45 -2.10 -12.97 -22.01
C ARG A 45 -1.19 -14.18 -22.24
N PHE A 46 -0.92 -14.93 -21.19
CA PHE A 46 -0.03 -16.11 -21.21
C PHE A 46 -0.80 -17.42 -20.99
N TYR A 47 -2.13 -17.35 -20.88
CA TYR A 47 -3.06 -18.45 -20.71
C TYR A 47 -4.07 -18.39 -21.85
#